data_AF-A0AAX1G812-F1
#
_entry.id   AF-A0AAX1G812-F1
#
_cell.length_a   1.000
_cell.length_b   1.000
_cell.length_c   1.000
_cell.angle_alpha   90.00
_cell.angle_beta   90.00
_cell.angle_gamma   90.00
#
_symmetry.space_group_name_H-M   'P 1'
#
loop_
_entity.id
_entity.type
_entity.pdbx_description
1 polymer ?
#
loop_
_entity_poly.entity_id
_entity_poly.type
_entity_poly.pdbx_seq_one_letter_code
_entity_poly.pdbx_strand_id
1 'polypeptide(L)'
;MRAHRDGKKKLYRRESVTSRGPIASGGKYRWERHGKQADDEQLPLRESMHGQIQHGMDYTPLFQFLLSKVGQPWNEVHSEAVSRLDKEAPIFYLVALHRKNWQSYVRCGESSYYSGLCIDDHGILQKVNPAFTAEDVPVRCRCCTYTFNGELVPVTEKNWQKPYEKESWE
;
A
#
# COMPACT_ATOMS: atom_id res chain seq x y z
N MET A 1 -7.82 24.51 15.63
CA MET A 1 -9.11 24.13 15.00
C MET A 1 -8.95 22.74 14.38
N ARG A 2 -9.52 21.69 14.99
CA ARG A 2 -9.56 20.35 14.40
C ARG A 2 -10.80 20.29 13.53
N ALA A 3 -10.63 20.36 12.21
CA ALA A 3 -11.73 20.14 11.29
C ALA A 3 -12.32 18.75 11.57
N HIS A 4 -13.56 18.71 12.05
CA HIS A 4 -14.37 17.51 12.02
C HIS A 4 -14.54 17.15 10.54
N ARG A 5 -13.72 16.22 10.05
CA ARG A 5 -14.02 15.54 8.79
C ARG A 5 -15.37 14.87 9.00
N ASP A 6 -16.34 15.27 8.18
CA ASP A 6 -17.58 14.56 7.88
C ASP A 6 -17.38 13.06 8.10
N GLY A 7 -18.27 12.38 8.86
CA GLY A 7 -18.03 11.08 9.54
C GLY A 7 -17.64 9.86 8.69
N LYS A 8 -17.22 10.07 7.44
CA LYS A 8 -16.67 9.08 6.51
C LYS A 8 -15.26 8.65 6.94
N LYS A 9 -15.05 7.34 6.99
CA LYS A 9 -13.76 6.73 7.39
C LYS A 9 -12.61 7.20 6.49
N LYS A 10 -11.39 7.37 7.00
CA LYS A 10 -10.24 7.67 6.14
C LYS A 10 -9.89 6.48 5.24
N LEU A 11 -9.38 6.74 4.03
CA LEU A 11 -8.95 5.70 3.08
C LEU A 11 -7.46 5.32 3.22
N TYR A 12 -6.84 5.75 4.31
CA TYR A 12 -5.46 5.45 4.63
C TYR A 12 -5.34 5.25 6.14
N ARG A 13 -4.35 4.48 6.56
CA ARG A 13 -3.99 4.30 7.97
C ARG A 13 -2.49 4.48 8.15
N ARG A 14 -2.09 4.89 9.34
CA ARG A 14 -0.67 4.85 9.71
C ARG A 14 -0.27 3.39 9.90
N GLU A 15 0.84 2.97 9.32
CA GLU A 15 1.36 1.62 9.54
C GLU A 15 1.60 1.38 11.04
N SER A 16 1.11 0.25 11.55
CA SER A 16 1.32 -0.16 12.93
C SER A 16 2.69 -0.83 13.08
N VAL A 17 3.52 -0.31 14.00
CA VAL A 17 4.89 -0.79 14.26
C VAL A 17 4.91 -2.06 15.13
N THR A 18 3.76 -2.66 15.44
CA THR A 18 3.67 -3.75 16.42
C THR A 18 3.94 -5.15 15.87
N SER A 19 4.12 -5.32 14.55
CA SER A 19 4.51 -6.61 13.96
C SER A 19 5.97 -6.60 13.54
N ARG A 20 6.71 -7.61 13.98
CA ARG A 20 8.17 -7.78 13.87
C ARG A 20 8.72 -7.43 12.47
N GLY A 21 9.37 -6.28 12.35
CA GLY A 21 10.26 -5.89 11.23
C GLY A 21 10.58 -4.39 11.26
N PRO A 22 11.64 -3.89 10.58
CA PRO A 22 12.96 -4.47 10.38
C PRO A 22 13.80 -4.31 11.67
N ILE A 23 15.00 -4.89 11.74
CA ILE A 23 16.01 -4.49 12.74
C ILE A 23 16.30 -3.00 12.49
N ALA A 24 15.60 -2.11 13.20
CA ALA A 24 15.95 -0.71 13.24
C ALA A 24 17.43 -0.66 13.61
N SER A 25 18.26 0.05 12.84
CA SER A 25 19.69 0.16 13.08
C SER A 25 19.93 0.80 14.45
N GLY A 26 19.89 -0.01 15.51
CA GLY A 26 19.94 0.39 16.91
C GLY A 26 21.34 0.82 17.36
N GLY A 27 22.28 0.95 16.43
CA GLY A 27 23.65 1.36 16.73
C GLY A 27 23.74 2.82 17.19
N LYS A 28 22.89 3.73 16.69
CA LYS A 28 22.99 5.17 16.98
C LYS A 28 22.80 5.49 18.47
N TYR A 29 21.81 4.84 19.10
CA TYR A 29 21.56 5.00 20.53
C TYR A 29 22.74 4.53 21.40
N ARG A 30 23.47 3.49 20.96
CA ARG A 30 24.68 3.02 21.64
C ARG A 30 25.78 4.09 21.63
N TRP A 31 25.98 4.77 20.50
CA TRP A 31 26.99 5.83 20.36
C TRP A 31 26.61 7.11 21.12
N GLU A 32 25.33 7.51 21.08
CA GLU A 32 24.81 8.65 21.85
C GLU A 32 25.03 8.48 23.36
N ARG A 33 24.83 7.27 23.89
CA ARG A 33 25.06 6.98 25.31
C ARG A 33 26.54 7.03 25.69
N HIS A 34 27.43 6.57 24.79
CA HIS A 34 28.87 6.60 25.03
C HIS A 34 29.48 8.00 24.94
N GLY A 35 28.82 8.94 24.25
CA GLY A 35 29.27 10.34 24.13
C GLY A 35 28.89 11.25 25.30
N LYS A 36 27.93 10.85 26.15
CA LYS A 36 27.50 11.62 27.32
C LYS A 36 28.08 10.98 28.60
N GLN A 37 29.26 11.42 29.04
CA GLN A 37 29.64 11.26 30.45
C GLN A 37 28.88 12.32 31.25
N ALA A 38 27.73 11.96 31.81
CA ALA A 38 27.00 12.80 32.75
C ALA A 38 27.15 12.21 34.16
N ASP A 39 27.43 13.06 35.15
CA ASP A 39 27.45 12.70 36.56
C ASP A 39 26.08 12.16 37.01
N ASP A 40 26.09 11.19 37.93
CA ASP A 40 24.95 10.36 38.35
C ASP A 40 23.74 11.19 38.84
N GLU A 41 23.99 12.40 39.34
CA GLU A 41 22.98 13.36 39.84
C GLU A 41 22.27 14.18 38.74
N GLN A 42 22.71 14.06 37.47
CA GLN A 42 22.13 14.75 36.30
C GLN A 42 21.59 13.79 35.24
N LEU A 43 21.38 12.52 35.59
CA LEU A 43 20.78 11.55 34.68
C LEU A 43 19.39 12.04 34.22
N PRO A 44 19.18 12.34 32.92
CA PRO A 44 17.89 12.80 32.46
C PRO A 44 16.85 11.71 32.72
N LEU A 45 15.76 12.10 33.36
CA LEU A 45 14.58 11.29 33.63
C LEU A 45 14.11 10.63 32.32
N ARG A 46 14.54 9.38 32.06
CA ARG A 46 14.22 8.55 30.89
C ARG A 46 13.89 9.37 29.63
N GLU A 47 14.91 9.82 28.90
CA GLU A 47 14.73 10.50 27.60
C GLU A 47 13.71 9.73 26.75
N SER A 48 12.67 10.42 26.26
CA SER A 48 11.62 9.80 25.48
C SER A 48 12.19 9.17 24.21
N MET A 49 11.78 7.94 23.89
CA MET A 49 12.15 7.26 22.65
C MET A 49 11.60 8.04 21.45
N HIS A 50 12.37 8.99 20.92
CA HIS A 50 12.01 9.69 19.70
C HIS A 50 12.16 8.72 18.54
N GLY A 51 11.04 8.16 18.06
CA GLY A 51 10.99 7.42 16.82
C GLY A 51 11.36 8.34 15.66
N GLN A 52 12.64 8.36 15.27
CA GLN A 52 13.15 9.12 14.12
C GLN A 52 12.68 8.55 12.77
N ILE A 53 11.86 7.50 12.77
CA ILE A 53 11.36 6.85 11.56
C ILE A 53 9.94 7.34 11.30
N GLN A 54 9.80 8.21 10.30
CA GLN A 54 8.49 8.48 9.70
C GLN A 54 8.07 7.24 8.92
N HIS A 55 7.25 6.39 9.54
CA HIS A 55 6.71 5.19 8.90
C HIS A 55 5.76 5.54 7.77
N GLY A 56 5.64 4.63 6.79
CA GLY A 56 4.79 4.78 5.63
C GLY A 56 3.31 4.91 6.00
N MET A 57 2.54 5.40 5.04
CA MET A 57 1.09 5.40 5.08
C MET A 57 0.60 4.17 4.33
N ASP A 58 -0.27 3.40 4.97
CA ASP A 58 -0.88 2.22 4.37
C ASP A 58 -2.18 2.63 3.66
N TYR A 59 -2.14 2.52 2.33
CA TYR A 59 -3.24 2.84 1.42
C TYR A 59 -4.08 1.61 1.02
N THR A 60 -3.93 0.47 1.68
CA THR A 60 -4.79 -0.70 1.45
C THR A 60 -6.31 -0.39 1.53
N PRO A 61 -6.81 0.50 2.41
CA PRO A 61 -8.23 0.85 2.41
C PRO A 61 -8.66 1.62 1.15
N LEU A 62 -7.76 2.41 0.56
CA LEU A 62 -8.00 3.09 -0.72
C LEU A 62 -8.17 2.07 -1.84
N PHE A 63 -7.30 1.06 -1.90
CA PHE A 63 -7.37 0.07 -2.97
C PHE A 63 -8.66 -0.75 -2.91
N GLN A 64 -9.08 -1.17 -1.71
CA GLN A 64 -10.37 -1.84 -1.51
C GLN A 64 -11.55 -0.94 -1.89
N PHE A 65 -11.50 0.35 -1.53
CA PHE A 65 -12.52 1.31 -1.92
C PHE A 65 -12.62 1.43 -3.44
N LEU A 66 -11.51 1.62 -4.16
CA LEU A 66 -11.51 1.71 -5.62
C LEU A 66 -12.04 0.44 -6.29
N LEU A 67 -11.65 -0.74 -5.78
CA LEU A 67 -12.15 -2.03 -6.28
C LEU A 67 -13.66 -2.19 -6.07
N SER A 68 -14.20 -1.72 -4.94
CA SER A 68 -15.65 -1.75 -4.69
C SER A 68 -16.45 -0.77 -5.56
N LYS A 69 -15.77 0.20 -6.17
CA LYS A 69 -16.34 1.28 -6.97
C LYS A 69 -16.20 1.06 -8.49
N VAL A 70 -15.73 -0.11 -8.89
CA VAL A 70 -15.71 -0.53 -10.31
C VAL A 70 -17.13 -0.50 -10.87
N GLY A 71 -17.31 0.12 -12.03
CA GLY A 71 -18.60 0.37 -12.68
C GLY A 71 -19.25 1.71 -12.35
N GLN A 72 -18.62 2.55 -11.51
CA GLN A 72 -19.10 3.91 -11.20
C GLN A 72 -18.32 4.98 -11.99
N PRO A 73 -18.92 6.18 -12.19
CA PRO A 73 -18.23 7.29 -12.86
C PRO A 73 -16.98 7.71 -12.10
N TRP A 74 -15.84 7.76 -12.81
CA TRP A 74 -14.53 8.06 -12.26
C TRP A 74 -14.49 9.39 -11.52
N ASN A 75 -15.11 10.44 -12.08
CA ASN A 75 -15.09 11.78 -11.49
C ASN A 75 -15.66 11.81 -10.06
N GLU A 76 -16.76 11.10 -9.82
CA GLU A 76 -17.38 11.00 -8.50
C GLU A 76 -16.48 10.22 -7.54
N VAL A 77 -16.00 9.05 -7.97
CA VAL A 77 -15.12 8.18 -7.17
C VAL A 77 -13.81 8.89 -6.80
N HIS A 78 -13.21 9.59 -7.77
CA HIS A 78 -11.99 10.37 -7.59
C HIS A 78 -12.20 11.51 -6.58
N SER A 79 -13.27 12.30 -6.75
CA SER A 79 -13.58 13.39 -5.82
C SER A 79 -13.84 12.89 -4.39
N GLU A 80 -14.53 11.76 -4.24
CA GLU A 80 -14.74 11.12 -2.95
C GLU A 80 -13.41 10.65 -2.34
N ALA A 81 -12.56 9.99 -3.13
CA ALA A 81 -11.28 9.48 -2.69
C ALA A 81 -10.36 10.60 -2.21
N VAL A 82 -10.20 11.65 -3.02
CA VAL A 82 -9.36 12.82 -2.71
C VAL A 82 -9.80 13.48 -1.41
N SER A 83 -11.13 13.63 -1.19
CA SER A 83 -11.65 14.24 0.05
C SER A 83 -11.26 13.48 1.32
N ARG A 84 -11.04 12.17 1.21
CA ARG A 84 -10.76 11.25 2.33
C ARG A 84 -9.28 10.93 2.48
N LEU A 85 -8.45 11.26 1.49
CA LEU A 85 -7.01 11.01 1.46
C LEU A 85 -6.20 12.17 2.07
N ASP A 86 -4.91 11.92 2.26
CA ASP A 86 -3.89 12.91 2.57
C ASP A 86 -3.12 13.34 1.31
N LYS A 87 -2.91 12.42 0.36
CA LYS A 87 -2.25 12.64 -0.93
C LYS A 87 -3.04 11.97 -2.05
N GLU A 88 -3.01 12.57 -3.24
CA GLU A 88 -3.71 12.06 -4.43
C GLU A 88 -2.87 11.01 -5.19
N ALA A 89 -1.54 11.09 -5.11
CA ALA A 89 -0.61 10.19 -5.79
C ALA A 89 -0.92 8.67 -5.63
N PRO A 90 -1.32 8.17 -4.45
CA PRO A 90 -1.64 6.75 -4.25
C PRO A 90 -2.79 6.22 -5.10
N ILE A 91 -3.68 7.10 -5.58
CA ILE A 91 -4.78 6.73 -6.48
C ILE A 91 -4.22 6.16 -7.80
N PHE A 92 -3.19 6.83 -8.33
CA PHE A 92 -2.56 6.46 -9.61
C PHE A 92 -1.62 5.25 -9.50
N TYR A 93 -1.46 4.67 -8.31
CA TYR A 93 -0.76 3.40 -8.16
C TYR A 93 -1.60 2.25 -8.71
N LEU A 94 -2.92 2.33 -8.57
CA LEU A 94 -3.84 1.31 -9.06
C LEU A 94 -4.51 1.70 -10.39
N VAL A 95 -4.81 3.00 -10.54
CA VAL A 95 -5.59 3.52 -11.66
C VAL A 95 -4.68 4.10 -12.73
N ALA A 96 -4.74 3.53 -13.92
CA ALA A 96 -4.03 4.00 -15.10
C ALA A 96 -4.93 4.89 -15.96
N LEU A 97 -4.53 6.16 -16.13
CA LEU A 97 -5.22 7.13 -16.99
C LEU A 97 -5.00 6.88 -18.48
N HIS A 98 -3.84 6.32 -18.84
CA HIS A 98 -3.44 6.10 -20.22
C HIS A 98 -3.31 4.61 -20.51
N ARG A 99 -3.72 4.20 -21.72
CA ARG A 99 -3.64 2.80 -22.19
C ARG A 99 -2.22 2.22 -22.06
N LYS A 100 -1.20 3.01 -22.34
CA LYS A 100 0.23 2.63 -22.20
C LYS A 100 0.64 2.20 -20.79
N ASN A 101 -0.08 2.66 -19.78
CA ASN A 101 0.18 2.36 -18.37
C ASN A 101 -0.79 1.31 -17.82
N TRP A 102 -1.63 0.71 -18.66
CA TRP A 102 -2.51 -0.38 -18.23
C TRP A 102 -1.66 -1.57 -17.80
N GLN A 103 -2.09 -2.19 -16.71
CA GLN A 103 -1.47 -3.38 -16.16
C GLN A 103 -2.60 -4.28 -15.67
N SER A 104 -2.61 -5.57 -16.01
CA SER A 104 -3.64 -6.49 -15.49
C SER A 104 -3.63 -6.54 -13.96
N TYR A 105 -2.44 -6.45 -13.35
CA TYR A 105 -2.27 -6.44 -11.91
C TYR A 105 -1.13 -5.52 -11.48
N VAL A 106 -1.27 -4.96 -10.29
CA VAL A 106 -0.28 -4.10 -9.63
C VAL A 106 0.20 -4.80 -8.36
N ARG A 107 1.51 -4.82 -8.14
CA ARG A 107 2.10 -5.30 -6.88
C ARG A 107 2.31 -4.12 -5.93
N CYS A 108 1.67 -4.17 -4.77
CA CYS A 108 1.86 -3.22 -3.70
C CYS A 108 2.64 -3.90 -2.57
N GLY A 109 3.88 -3.46 -2.35
CA GLY A 109 4.78 -4.09 -1.39
C GLY A 109 5.39 -5.40 -1.92
N GLU A 110 5.52 -6.39 -1.04
CA GLU A 110 6.28 -7.62 -1.31
C GLU A 110 5.41 -8.78 -1.79
N SER A 111 4.22 -8.97 -1.21
CA SER A 111 3.34 -10.12 -1.50
C SER A 111 1.87 -9.76 -1.73
N SER A 112 1.50 -8.48 -1.74
CA SER A 112 0.13 -8.04 -2.01
C SER A 112 -0.02 -7.56 -3.45
N TYR A 113 -1.02 -8.13 -4.12
CA TYR A 113 -1.37 -7.83 -5.50
C TYR A 113 -2.81 -7.34 -5.58
N TYR A 114 -3.06 -6.51 -6.57
CA TYR A 114 -4.36 -5.90 -6.81
C TYR A 114 -4.63 -5.87 -8.32
N SER A 115 -5.90 -5.93 -8.72
CA SER A 115 -6.28 -5.70 -10.12
C SER A 115 -5.91 -4.27 -10.52
N GLY A 116 -5.27 -4.12 -11.67
CA GLY A 116 -5.09 -2.79 -12.26
C GLY A 116 -6.42 -2.25 -12.75
N LEU A 117 -6.64 -0.96 -12.55
CA LEU A 117 -7.86 -0.26 -12.92
C LEU A 117 -7.58 0.73 -14.05
N CYS A 118 -8.55 0.92 -14.91
CA CYS A 118 -8.53 1.89 -16.00
C CYS A 118 -9.82 2.69 -16.02
N ILE A 119 -9.78 3.80 -16.75
CA ILE A 119 -10.96 4.59 -17.06
C ILE A 119 -11.33 4.27 -18.51
N ASP A 120 -12.58 3.88 -18.73
CA ASP A 120 -13.08 3.64 -20.08
C ASP A 120 -13.35 4.95 -20.83
N ASP A 121 -13.70 4.85 -22.11
CA ASP A 121 -13.98 6.01 -22.95
C ASP A 121 -15.25 6.78 -22.49
N HIS A 122 -16.08 6.19 -21.63
CA HIS A 122 -17.26 6.79 -21.01
C HIS A 122 -16.97 7.45 -19.65
N GLY A 123 -15.72 7.41 -19.17
CA GLY A 123 -15.32 7.95 -17.88
C GLY A 123 -15.72 7.08 -16.69
N ILE A 124 -15.96 5.78 -16.90
CA ILE A 124 -16.31 4.80 -15.87
C ILE A 124 -15.05 4.04 -15.45
N LEU A 125 -14.93 3.79 -14.14
CA LEU A 125 -13.84 3.01 -13.58
C LEU A 125 -14.04 1.51 -13.88
N GLN A 126 -13.10 0.90 -14.60
CA GLN A 126 -13.13 -0.52 -14.97
C GLN A 126 -11.83 -1.24 -14.55
N LYS A 127 -11.87 -2.58 -14.53
CA LYS A 127 -10.66 -3.40 -14.40
C LYS A 127 -10.00 -3.52 -15.77
N VAL A 128 -8.67 -3.40 -15.82
CA VAL A 128 -7.90 -3.60 -17.06
C VAL A 128 -8.11 -4.99 -17.62
N ASN A 129 -8.01 -6.01 -16.75
CA ASN A 129 -8.22 -7.40 -17.12
C ASN A 129 -9.20 -8.07 -16.14
N PRO A 130 -10.49 -8.16 -16.47
CA PRO A 130 -11.49 -8.79 -15.61
C PRO A 130 -11.31 -10.32 -15.53
N ALA A 131 -10.62 -10.94 -16.49
CA ALA A 131 -10.35 -12.37 -16.50
C ALA A 131 -9.15 -12.77 -15.63
N PHE A 132 -8.36 -11.82 -15.14
CA PHE A 132 -7.22 -12.09 -14.27
C PHE A 132 -7.69 -12.46 -12.86
N THR A 133 -7.36 -13.68 -12.42
CA THR A 133 -7.78 -14.23 -11.13
C THR A 133 -6.61 -14.42 -10.18
N ALA A 134 -6.90 -14.77 -8.91
CA ALA A 134 -5.87 -15.05 -7.91
C ALA A 134 -4.92 -16.18 -8.36
N GLU A 135 -5.40 -17.15 -9.14
CA GLU A 135 -4.58 -18.26 -9.64
C GLU A 135 -3.53 -17.85 -10.68
N ASP A 136 -3.68 -16.66 -11.27
CA ASP A 136 -2.76 -16.14 -12.28
C ASP A 136 -1.61 -15.31 -11.66
N VAL A 137 -1.71 -15.02 -10.36
CA VAL A 137 -0.75 -14.20 -9.62
C VAL A 137 0.56 -14.95 -9.40
N PRO A 138 1.71 -14.43 -9.85
CA PRO A 138 2.99 -15.13 -9.74
C PRO A 138 3.43 -15.32 -8.28
N VAL A 139 3.59 -16.59 -7.88
CA VAL A 139 4.06 -17.01 -6.55
C VAL A 139 5.53 -17.39 -6.64
N ARG A 140 6.40 -16.72 -5.85
CA ARG A 140 7.85 -16.96 -5.85
C ARG A 140 8.34 -17.84 -4.71
N CYS A 141 7.60 -17.87 -3.59
CA CYS A 141 7.91 -18.67 -2.41
C CYS A 141 6.66 -19.40 -1.91
N ARG A 142 6.84 -20.60 -1.37
CA ARG A 142 5.77 -21.30 -0.63
C ARG A 142 5.66 -20.87 0.83
N CYS A 143 6.69 -20.21 1.36
CA CYS A 143 6.73 -19.77 2.75
C CYS A 143 6.02 -18.43 2.98
N CYS A 144 5.72 -17.67 1.93
CA CYS A 144 5.13 -16.35 2.04
C CYS A 144 3.64 -16.38 1.69
N THR A 145 2.84 -15.63 2.44
CA THR A 145 1.42 -15.44 2.13
C THR A 145 1.26 -14.38 1.05
N TYR A 146 0.74 -14.78 -0.10
CA TYR A 146 0.37 -13.88 -1.19
C TYR A 146 -1.11 -13.57 -1.14
N THR A 147 -1.45 -12.31 -1.43
CA THR A 147 -2.84 -11.87 -1.51
C THR A 147 -3.13 -11.19 -2.84
N PHE A 148 -4.34 -11.38 -3.36
CA PHE A 148 -4.87 -10.72 -4.55
C PHE A 148 -6.20 -10.05 -4.22
N ASN A 149 -6.30 -8.73 -4.41
CA ASN A 149 -7.49 -7.95 -4.03
C ASN A 149 -7.92 -8.11 -2.56
N GLY A 150 -7.01 -8.57 -1.69
CA GLY A 150 -7.28 -8.87 -0.29
C GLY A 150 -7.64 -10.33 0.00
N GLU A 151 -7.79 -11.17 -1.02
CA GLU A 151 -8.04 -12.61 -0.88
C GLU A 151 -6.73 -13.42 -0.95
N LEU A 152 -6.70 -14.61 -0.36
CA LEU A 152 -5.53 -15.48 -0.38
C LEU A 152 -5.31 -16.08 -1.77
N VAL A 153 -4.06 -16.03 -2.24
CA VAL A 153 -3.67 -16.69 -3.49
C VAL A 153 -3.32 -18.15 -3.22
N PRO A 154 -4.00 -19.13 -3.84
CA PRO A 154 -3.59 -20.52 -3.77
C PRO A 154 -2.31 -20.75 -4.57
N VAL A 155 -1.40 -21.58 -4.05
CA VAL A 155 -0.20 -22.00 -4.79
C VAL A 155 -0.60 -23.13 -5.73
N THR A 156 -0.50 -22.90 -7.04
CA THR A 156 -0.82 -23.87 -8.09
C THR A 156 0.36 -24.02 -9.04
N GLU A 157 0.36 -25.07 -9.87
CA GLU A 157 1.43 -25.25 -10.88
C GLU A 157 1.45 -24.12 -11.92
N LYS A 158 0.31 -23.46 -12.13
CA LYS A 158 0.12 -22.36 -13.07
C LYS A 158 0.85 -21.07 -12.66
N ASN A 159 0.97 -20.81 -11.35
CA ASN A 159 1.56 -19.58 -10.83
C ASN A 159 2.94 -19.75 -10.20
N TRP A 160 3.37 -20.99 -9.98
CA TRP A 160 4.66 -21.29 -9.38
C TRP A 160 5.81 -20.83 -10.26
N GLN A 161 6.67 -19.96 -9.72
CA GLN A 161 7.87 -19.41 -10.40
C GLN A 161 7.58 -18.66 -11.71
N LYS A 162 6.33 -18.24 -11.94
CA LYS A 162 6.00 -17.46 -13.13
C LYS A 162 6.76 -16.12 -13.13
N PRO A 163 7.47 -15.75 -14.20
CA PRO A 163 8.15 -14.47 -14.28
C PRO A 163 7.12 -13.33 -14.25
N TYR A 164 7.56 -12.16 -13.75
CA TYR A 164 6.74 -10.96 -13.86
C TYR A 164 6.79 -10.50 -15.31
N GLU A 165 5.70 -10.71 -16.04
CA GLU A 165 5.55 -10.23 -17.41
C GLU A 165 5.03 -8.80 -17.35
N LYS A 166 5.82 -7.86 -17.90
CA LYS A 166 5.35 -6.50 -18.07
C LYS A 166 4.49 -6.48 -19.33
N GLU A 167 3.19 -6.49 -19.14
CA GLU A 167 2.24 -6.40 -20.25
C GLU A 167 2.39 -5.05 -20.96
N SER A 168 2.46 -5.07 -22.28
CA SER A 168 2.44 -3.88 -23.12
C SER A 168 1.06 -3.76 -23.74
N TRP A 169 0.27 -2.79 -23.26
CA TRP A 169 -1.01 -2.43 -23.85
C TRP A 169 -0.76 -1.24 -24.79
N GLU A 170 -0.52 -1.53 -26.08
CA GLU A 170 -0.32 -0.53 -27.15
C GLU A 170 -1.61 0.20 -27.55
#